data_AF-A0A1M4T4Z2-F1
#
_entry.id   AF-A0A1M4T4Z2-F1
#
_cell.length_a   1.000
_cell.length_b   1.000
_cell.length_c   1.000
_cell.angle_alpha   90.00
_cell.angle_beta   90.00
_cell.angle_gamma   90.00
#
_symmetry.space_group_name_H-M   'P 1'
#
loop_
_entity.id
_entity.type
_entity.pdbx_description
1 polymer ?
#
loop_
_entity_poly.entity_id
_entity_poly.type
_entity_poly.pdbx_seq_one_letter_code
_entity_poly.pdbx_strand_id
1 'polypeptide(L)'
;MTRIFAILWLMASAVAGAADGLRTSLGPVSVTRMLGGLDTPWAIGLLPDGSFLVTERDGDMLLAREGRARRVRGVPKIAAQGQAGLLDVTVARDFPTSREIFLTFSKPQPGGAGTALAVARLSDDGRRLTNLRVIFEAIPGGSGGRHFGSRVVEAPDGTLFVTLGDRGDRPSAQDLATHMGTVVRVNRDGSIPADNPFVGQAGVRPEIWSYGHRNPQGADIDTRGRLWVSEHGAKGGDEVNLVKPGANFGWPVISYGTHYSGEKSVREQADPAWNSRACTGIRRSHRRA
;
A
#
# COMPACT_ATOMS: atom_id res chain seq x y z
N MET A 1 -22.59 12.96 67.17
CA MET A 1 -23.18 12.20 66.05
C MET A 1 -22.32 12.41 64.81
N THR A 2 -21.33 11.54 64.61
CA THR A 2 -20.30 11.70 63.56
C THR A 2 -20.66 10.76 62.42
N ARG A 3 -21.07 11.29 61.26
CA ARG A 3 -21.38 10.49 60.07
C ARG A 3 -20.11 10.30 59.25
N ILE A 4 -19.60 9.07 59.21
CA ILE A 4 -18.50 8.65 58.33
C ILE A 4 -19.11 8.26 56.98
N PHE A 5 -18.78 9.00 55.92
CA PHE A 5 -19.06 8.61 54.55
C PHE A 5 -17.93 7.70 54.05
N ALA A 6 -18.22 6.42 53.82
CA ALA A 6 -17.32 5.50 53.14
C ALA A 6 -17.45 5.71 51.63
N ILE A 7 -16.39 6.23 51.00
CA ILE A 7 -16.28 6.33 49.54
C ILE A 7 -15.75 4.98 49.04
N LEU A 8 -16.63 4.18 48.44
CA LEU A 8 -16.23 2.97 47.70
C LEU A 8 -15.53 3.39 46.40
N TRP A 9 -14.22 3.15 46.31
CA TRP A 9 -13.49 3.18 45.05
C TRP A 9 -13.79 1.91 44.26
N LEU A 10 -14.60 2.02 43.21
CA LEU A 10 -14.78 0.96 42.23
C LEU A 10 -13.54 0.94 41.30
N MET A 11 -12.58 0.09 41.60
CA MET A 11 -11.46 -0.21 40.69
C MET A 11 -12.01 -1.02 39.51
N ALA A 12 -12.30 -0.35 38.40
CA ALA A 12 -12.59 -1.02 37.13
C ALA A 12 -11.30 -1.64 36.59
N SER A 13 -11.07 -2.92 36.90
CA SER A 13 -10.02 -3.71 36.25
C SER A 13 -10.35 -3.82 34.76
N ALA A 14 -9.57 -3.15 33.91
CA ALA A 14 -9.61 -3.38 32.48
C ALA A 14 -9.22 -4.83 32.22
N VAL A 15 -10.20 -5.66 31.84
CA VAL A 15 -9.94 -7.02 31.40
C VAL A 15 -9.21 -6.93 30.06
N ALA A 16 -7.89 -7.01 30.09
CA ALA A 16 -7.10 -7.25 28.89
C ALA A 16 -7.57 -8.59 28.31
N GLY A 17 -8.16 -8.56 27.11
CA GLY A 17 -8.62 -9.78 26.43
C GLY A 17 -7.46 -10.79 26.35
N ALA A 18 -7.71 -12.02 26.80
CA ALA A 18 -6.71 -13.08 26.77
C ALA A 18 -6.15 -13.22 25.35
N ALA A 19 -4.82 -13.22 25.23
CA ALA A 19 -4.17 -13.44 23.95
C ALA A 19 -4.34 -14.91 23.55
N ASP A 20 -4.93 -15.18 22.40
CA ASP A 20 -5.03 -16.55 21.89
C ASP A 20 -3.63 -17.01 21.47
N GLY A 21 -3.19 -18.13 22.05
CA GLY A 21 -1.92 -18.76 21.68
C GLY A 21 -2.06 -19.53 20.37
N LEU A 22 -1.41 -19.06 19.30
CA LEU A 22 -1.28 -19.80 18.04
C LEU A 22 0.04 -20.58 18.05
N ARG A 23 -0.01 -21.85 17.65
CA ARG A 23 1.21 -22.63 17.40
C ARG A 23 1.63 -22.45 15.95
N THR A 24 2.87 -22.04 15.73
CA THR A 24 3.48 -21.93 14.40
C THR A 24 4.68 -22.87 14.29
N SER A 25 5.19 -23.07 13.07
CA SER A 25 6.43 -23.83 12.85
C SER A 25 7.66 -23.16 13.48
N LEU A 26 7.57 -21.88 13.87
CA LEU A 26 8.63 -21.12 14.53
C LEU A 26 8.47 -21.06 16.06
N GLY A 27 7.43 -21.72 16.61
CA GLY A 27 7.11 -21.70 18.03
C GLY A 27 5.74 -21.07 18.34
N PRO A 28 5.40 -20.94 19.62
CA PRO A 28 4.16 -20.29 20.05
C PRO A 28 4.20 -18.80 19.76
N VAL A 29 3.09 -18.26 19.25
CA VAL A 29 2.86 -16.81 19.11
C VAL A 29 1.56 -16.44 19.81
N SER A 30 1.50 -15.26 20.42
CA SER A 30 0.30 -14.73 21.08
C SER A 30 -0.37 -13.69 20.19
N VAL A 31 -1.68 -13.82 19.99
CA VAL A 31 -2.48 -12.83 19.25
C VAL A 31 -3.37 -12.06 20.22
N THR A 32 -3.15 -10.75 20.30
CA THR A 32 -3.97 -9.84 21.10
C THR A 32 -4.81 -8.96 20.18
N ARG A 33 -6.12 -8.96 20.38
CA ARG A 33 -7.02 -8.06 19.63
C ARG A 33 -6.82 -6.62 20.10
N MET A 34 -6.24 -5.78 19.23
CA MET A 34 -6.00 -4.36 19.50
C MET A 34 -7.21 -3.46 19.23
N LEU A 35 -8.04 -3.83 18.26
CA LEU A 35 -9.25 -3.13 17.85
C LEU A 35 -10.18 -4.12 17.13
N GLY A 36 -11.47 -3.83 17.04
CA GLY A 36 -12.30 -4.44 16.00
C GLY A 36 -13.60 -3.67 15.80
N GLY A 37 -14.55 -4.25 15.08
CA GLY A 37 -15.68 -3.48 14.55
C GLY A 37 -15.26 -2.56 13.40
N LEU A 38 -14.19 -2.92 12.70
CA LEU A 38 -13.70 -2.24 11.51
C LEU A 38 -14.52 -2.69 10.29
N ASP A 39 -14.79 -1.75 9.39
CA ASP A 39 -15.42 -2.01 8.10
C ASP A 39 -14.37 -2.00 6.98
N THR A 40 -14.05 -3.19 6.48
CA THR A 40 -13.07 -3.41 5.41
C THR A 40 -11.76 -2.58 5.56
N PRO A 41 -11.00 -2.77 6.65
CA PRO A 41 -9.75 -2.04 6.87
C PRO A 41 -8.72 -2.40 5.79
N TRP A 42 -7.94 -1.40 5.33
CA TRP A 42 -6.95 -1.54 4.27
C TRP A 42 -5.51 -1.40 4.78
N ALA A 43 -5.17 -0.29 5.44
CA ALA A 43 -3.83 -0.06 6.00
C ALA A 43 -3.85 0.42 7.44
N ILE A 44 -2.69 0.29 8.08
CA ILE A 44 -2.40 0.76 9.43
C ILE A 44 -1.14 1.63 9.39
N GLY A 45 -1.21 2.84 9.95
CA GLY A 45 -0.08 3.74 10.14
C GLY A 45 0.24 3.91 11.62
N LEU A 46 1.37 3.38 12.09
CA LEU A 46 1.76 3.46 13.50
C LEU A 46 2.28 4.85 13.86
N LEU A 47 1.75 5.43 14.95
CA LEU A 47 2.18 6.73 15.46
C LEU A 47 3.23 6.56 16.58
N PRO A 48 4.10 7.57 16.82
CA PRO A 48 5.17 7.46 17.81
C PRO A 48 4.70 7.24 19.26
N ASP A 49 3.47 7.59 19.59
CA ASP A 49 2.87 7.42 20.92
C ASP A 49 2.22 6.03 21.12
N GLY A 50 2.36 5.13 20.16
CA GLY A 50 1.77 3.79 20.18
C GLY A 50 0.29 3.74 19.75
N SER A 51 -0.33 4.89 19.46
CA SER A 51 -1.60 4.92 18.74
C SER A 51 -1.38 4.60 17.25
N PHE A 52 -2.45 4.35 16.51
CA PHE A 52 -2.33 4.05 15.08
C PHE A 52 -3.52 4.55 14.27
N LEU A 53 -3.24 4.95 13.04
CA LEU A 53 -4.25 5.25 12.03
C LEU A 53 -4.70 3.96 11.36
N VAL A 54 -5.97 3.89 10.99
CA VAL A 54 -6.55 2.84 10.15
C VAL A 54 -7.29 3.50 9.01
N THR A 55 -7.04 3.05 7.78
CA THR A 55 -7.90 3.37 6.64
C THR A 55 -8.90 2.24 6.42
N GLU A 56 -10.14 2.61 6.14
CA GLU A 56 -11.22 1.72 5.75
C GLU A 56 -11.55 2.00 4.29
N ARG A 57 -11.62 0.95 3.48
CA ARG A 57 -11.67 1.09 2.01
C ARG A 57 -12.81 1.99 1.55
N ASP A 58 -13.94 1.95 2.24
CA ASP A 58 -15.15 2.69 1.84
C ASP A 58 -15.11 4.18 2.21
N GLY A 59 -14.00 4.65 2.83
CA GLY A 59 -13.64 6.07 2.88
C GLY A 59 -13.39 6.63 4.28
N ASP A 60 -13.45 5.81 5.32
CA ASP A 60 -13.20 6.24 6.68
C ASP A 60 -11.72 6.12 7.07
N MET A 61 -11.23 7.13 7.78
CA MET A 61 -9.98 7.04 8.51
C MET A 61 -10.28 7.10 10.00
N LEU A 62 -9.66 6.21 10.75
CA LEU A 62 -9.79 6.11 12.19
C LEU A 62 -8.45 6.36 12.84
N LEU A 63 -8.45 7.02 14.00
CA LEU A 63 -7.34 7.04 14.93
C LEU A 63 -7.71 6.15 16.12
N ALA A 64 -6.93 5.09 16.30
CA ALA A 64 -7.13 4.09 17.32
C ALA A 64 -6.12 4.22 18.46
N ARG A 65 -6.62 4.10 19.69
CA ARG A 65 -5.82 4.12 20.91
C ARG A 65 -6.52 3.28 21.97
N GLU A 66 -5.77 2.39 22.63
CA GLU A 66 -6.25 1.63 23.80
C GLU A 66 -7.61 0.92 23.53
N GLY A 67 -7.74 0.25 22.39
CA GLY A 67 -8.97 -0.49 22.03
C GLY A 67 -10.15 0.37 21.54
N ARG A 68 -10.00 1.69 21.50
CA ARG A 68 -11.02 2.63 21.02
C ARG A 68 -10.58 3.29 19.73
N ALA A 69 -11.51 3.55 18.83
CA ALA A 69 -11.27 4.27 17.59
C ALA A 69 -12.15 5.52 17.50
N ARG A 70 -11.64 6.56 16.87
CA ARG A 70 -12.38 7.77 16.52
C ARG A 70 -12.14 8.14 15.07
N ARG A 71 -13.17 8.64 14.40
CA ARG A 71 -13.07 9.11 13.02
C ARG A 71 -12.18 10.35 12.91
N VAL A 72 -11.27 10.33 11.94
CA VAL A 72 -10.46 11.47 11.50
C VAL A 72 -11.15 12.11 10.30
N ARG A 73 -11.50 13.39 10.42
CA ARG A 73 -12.16 14.13 9.32
C ARG A 73 -11.14 14.67 8.31
N GLY A 74 -11.60 15.14 7.16
CA GLY A 74 -10.74 15.81 6.17
C GLY A 74 -9.97 14.85 5.25
N VAL A 75 -10.36 13.58 5.21
CA VAL A 75 -9.94 12.63 4.17
C VAL A 75 -10.38 13.11 2.79
N PRO A 76 -9.65 12.75 1.71
CA PRO A 76 -9.98 13.21 0.37
C PRO A 76 -11.29 12.59 -0.13
N LYS A 77 -11.91 13.22 -1.14
CA LYS A 77 -13.02 12.60 -1.87
C LYS A 77 -12.50 11.39 -2.66
N ILE A 78 -13.16 10.25 -2.48
CA ILE A 78 -12.79 8.99 -3.13
C ILE A 78 -13.86 8.51 -4.12
N ALA A 79 -13.48 7.59 -5.00
CA ALA A 79 -14.38 6.67 -5.67
C ALA A 79 -14.27 5.29 -4.98
N ALA A 80 -15.37 4.79 -4.43
CA ALA A 80 -15.42 3.49 -3.76
C ALA A 80 -16.23 2.49 -4.61
N GLN A 81 -15.52 1.58 -5.29
CA GLN A 81 -16.13 0.54 -6.12
C GLN A 81 -15.15 -0.62 -6.33
N GLY A 82 -15.57 -1.85 -6.00
CA GLY A 82 -14.72 -3.03 -6.13
C GLY A 82 -13.52 -2.93 -5.19
N GLN A 83 -12.32 -2.82 -5.77
CA GLN A 83 -11.06 -2.65 -5.04
C GLN A 83 -10.67 -1.17 -4.82
N ALA A 84 -11.44 -0.23 -5.36
CA ALA A 84 -11.22 1.20 -5.21
C ALA A 84 -11.60 1.68 -3.80
N GLY A 85 -10.95 2.73 -3.30
CA GLY A 85 -11.29 3.26 -1.98
C GLY A 85 -10.31 4.29 -1.42
N LEU A 86 -10.40 4.50 -0.10
CA LEU A 86 -9.30 5.02 0.70
C LEU A 86 -8.38 3.84 1.04
N LEU A 87 -7.14 3.88 0.57
CA LEU A 87 -6.27 2.70 0.53
C LEU A 87 -5.15 2.87 1.54
N ASP A 88 -3.95 3.26 1.15
CA ASP A 88 -2.81 3.22 2.06
C ASP A 88 -2.69 4.46 2.94
N VAL A 89 -2.04 4.29 4.09
CA VAL A 89 -1.58 5.37 4.96
C VAL A 89 -0.17 5.08 5.46
N THR A 90 0.76 5.99 5.16
CA THR A 90 2.13 5.95 5.68
C THR A 90 2.37 7.17 6.56
N VAL A 91 2.80 6.93 7.79
CA VAL A 91 3.22 7.99 8.73
C VAL A 91 4.62 8.42 8.34
N ALA A 92 4.82 9.72 8.08
CA ALA A 92 6.12 10.23 7.66
C ALA A 92 7.20 9.96 8.74
N ARG A 93 8.44 9.71 8.32
CA ARG A 93 9.58 9.48 9.22
C ARG A 93 9.82 10.67 10.15
N ASP A 94 9.52 11.88 9.69
CA ASP A 94 9.61 13.12 10.46
C ASP A 94 8.30 13.52 11.16
N PHE A 95 7.33 12.61 11.29
CA PHE A 95 6.04 12.87 11.94
C PHE A 95 6.13 13.56 13.31
N PRO A 96 7.12 13.29 14.19
CA PRO A 96 7.26 14.02 15.46
C PRO A 96 7.33 15.55 15.31
N THR A 97 7.81 16.06 14.17
CA THR A 97 7.91 17.50 13.87
C THR A 97 6.89 17.95 12.82
N SER A 98 6.80 17.23 11.69
CA SER A 98 5.94 17.61 10.55
C SER A 98 4.46 17.32 10.81
N ARG A 99 4.20 16.22 11.54
CA ARG A 99 2.89 15.55 11.66
C ARG A 99 2.27 15.17 10.31
N GLU A 100 3.10 14.98 9.28
CA GLU A 100 2.64 14.61 7.95
C GLU A 100 2.38 13.12 7.81
N ILE A 101 1.35 12.80 7.03
CA ILE A 101 1.05 11.45 6.57
C ILE A 101 0.90 11.48 5.05
N PHE A 102 1.23 10.36 4.44
CA PHE A 102 1.01 10.08 3.03
C PHE A 102 -0.18 9.14 2.88
N LEU A 103 -1.07 9.46 1.95
CA LEU A 103 -2.30 8.74 1.72
C LEU A 103 -2.44 8.41 0.26
N THR A 104 -2.81 7.16 -0.02
CA THR A 104 -3.24 6.79 -1.36
C THR A 104 -4.71 6.47 -1.38
N PHE A 105 -5.37 6.85 -2.48
CA PHE A 105 -6.80 6.66 -2.64
C PHE A 105 -7.16 6.62 -4.12
N SER A 106 -8.31 6.04 -4.41
CA SER A 106 -8.90 6.06 -5.74
C SER A 106 -9.58 7.41 -5.96
N LYS A 107 -8.90 8.30 -6.69
CA LYS A 107 -9.40 9.65 -7.00
C LYS A 107 -10.37 9.61 -8.19
N PRO A 108 -11.55 10.24 -8.08
CA PRO A 108 -12.43 10.45 -9.23
C PRO A 108 -11.71 11.25 -10.33
N GLN A 109 -11.77 10.76 -11.56
CA GLN A 109 -11.11 11.31 -12.74
C GLN A 109 -12.01 11.13 -13.99
N PRO A 110 -11.74 11.84 -15.10
CA PRO A 110 -12.40 11.52 -16.36
C PRO A 110 -12.26 10.04 -16.71
N GLY A 111 -13.36 9.40 -17.11
CA GLY A 111 -13.40 7.97 -17.41
C GLY A 111 -13.51 7.04 -16.19
N GLY A 112 -13.54 7.55 -14.95
CA GLY A 112 -13.79 6.76 -13.74
C GLY A 112 -12.91 7.18 -12.56
N ALA A 113 -11.92 6.36 -12.22
CA ALA A 113 -10.99 6.63 -11.13
C ALA A 113 -9.57 6.14 -11.42
N GLY A 114 -8.60 6.80 -10.80
CA GLY A 114 -7.18 6.43 -10.80
C GLY A 114 -6.59 6.53 -9.40
N THR A 115 -5.51 5.78 -9.14
CA THR A 115 -4.78 5.89 -7.87
C THR A 115 -4.09 7.25 -7.78
N ALA A 116 -4.26 7.95 -6.66
CA ALA A 116 -3.60 9.20 -6.36
C ALA A 116 -2.88 9.11 -5.03
N LEU A 117 -1.82 9.90 -4.88
CA LEU A 117 -1.07 10.09 -3.64
C LEU A 117 -1.28 11.52 -3.16
N ALA A 118 -1.61 11.67 -1.88
CA ALA A 118 -1.68 12.95 -1.20
C ALA A 118 -0.79 12.97 0.03
N VAL A 119 -0.36 14.18 0.40
CA VAL A 119 0.21 14.49 1.71
C VAL A 119 -0.80 15.30 2.50
N ALA A 120 -0.88 15.08 3.81
CA ALA A 120 -1.68 15.90 4.72
C ALA A 120 -1.05 15.93 6.11
N ARG A 121 -1.33 16.98 6.89
CA ARG A 121 -0.94 17.08 8.30
C ARG A 121 -2.06 16.58 9.20
N LEU A 122 -1.77 15.64 10.11
CA LEU A 122 -2.68 15.24 11.17
C LEU A 122 -2.71 16.32 12.26
N SER A 123 -3.89 16.84 12.60
CA SER A 123 -4.03 17.84 13.67
C SER A 123 -3.47 17.34 14.99
N ASP A 124 -3.04 18.25 15.86
CA ASP A 124 -2.38 17.90 17.13
C ASP A 124 -3.32 17.08 18.03
N ASP A 125 -4.61 17.41 17.99
CA ASP A 125 -5.66 16.68 18.68
C ASP A 125 -6.09 15.38 17.98
N GLY A 126 -5.51 15.06 16.82
CA GLY A 126 -5.75 13.86 16.00
C GLY A 126 -7.18 13.73 15.45
N ARG A 127 -7.94 14.83 15.34
CA ARG A 127 -9.35 14.81 14.90
C ARG A 127 -9.55 15.06 13.41
N ARG A 128 -8.57 15.64 12.70
CA ARG A 128 -8.71 15.95 11.29
C ARG A 128 -7.37 15.98 10.56
N LEU A 129 -7.43 15.77 9.25
CA LEU A 129 -6.37 16.12 8.32
C LEU A 129 -6.52 17.59 7.91
N THR A 130 -5.38 18.26 7.80
CA THR A 130 -5.25 19.65 7.34
C THR A 130 -4.20 19.73 6.25
N ASN A 131 -4.25 20.79 5.42
CA ASN A 131 -3.29 21.02 4.33
C ASN A 131 -3.16 19.81 3.38
N LEU A 132 -4.29 19.14 3.11
CA LEU A 132 -4.30 18.02 2.18
C LEU A 132 -3.96 18.52 0.78
N ARG A 133 -2.96 17.91 0.16
CA ARG A 133 -2.52 18.23 -1.20
C ARG A 133 -2.24 16.95 -1.96
N VAL A 134 -2.85 16.80 -3.12
CA VAL A 134 -2.54 15.70 -4.05
C VAL A 134 -1.21 16.03 -4.72
N ILE A 135 -0.26 15.10 -4.61
CA ILE A 135 1.13 15.26 -5.09
C ILE A 135 1.47 14.33 -6.24
N PHE A 136 0.64 13.31 -6.49
CA PHE A 136 0.72 12.48 -7.69
C PHE A 136 -0.67 11.93 -8.06
N GLU A 137 -0.94 11.85 -9.36
CA GLU A 137 -2.16 11.26 -9.91
C GLU A 137 -1.81 10.34 -11.07
N ALA A 138 -2.15 9.05 -10.94
CA ALA A 138 -1.99 8.11 -12.03
C ALA A 138 -2.90 8.51 -13.21
N ILE A 139 -2.36 8.37 -14.41
CA ILE A 139 -3.07 8.56 -15.67
C ILE A 139 -2.82 7.40 -16.64
N PRO A 140 -3.82 7.04 -17.46
CA PRO A 140 -5.18 7.58 -17.45
C PRO A 140 -6.01 7.07 -16.26
N GLY A 141 -7.12 7.75 -15.96
CA GLY A 141 -8.18 7.17 -15.13
C GLY A 141 -8.91 6.05 -15.88
N GLY A 142 -9.69 5.23 -15.17
CA GLY A 142 -10.47 4.16 -15.79
C GLY A 142 -11.69 3.74 -14.99
N SER A 143 -12.68 3.17 -15.68
CA SER A 143 -13.97 2.77 -15.12
C SER A 143 -13.94 1.42 -14.41
N GLY A 144 -12.85 0.65 -14.58
CA GLY A 144 -12.67 -0.64 -13.93
C GLY A 144 -12.50 -0.54 -12.41
N GLY A 145 -13.09 -1.50 -11.68
CA GLY A 145 -13.01 -1.57 -10.22
C GLY A 145 -11.90 -2.47 -9.67
N ARG A 146 -10.84 -2.78 -10.44
CA ARG A 146 -9.80 -3.76 -10.05
C ARG A 146 -8.37 -3.22 -10.23
N HIS A 147 -7.44 -3.81 -9.49
CA HIS A 147 -6.00 -3.63 -9.60
C HIS A 147 -5.53 -2.18 -9.45
N PHE A 148 -5.82 -1.55 -8.32
CA PHE A 148 -5.35 -0.19 -8.02
C PHE A 148 -3.91 -0.15 -7.48
N GLY A 149 -3.39 -1.29 -7.00
CA GLY A 149 -2.17 -1.35 -6.20
C GLY A 149 -2.31 -0.53 -4.92
N SER A 150 -1.64 0.63 -4.88
CA SER A 150 -1.83 1.74 -3.94
C SER A 150 -0.92 1.77 -2.73
N ARG A 151 -0.01 0.82 -2.51
CA ARG A 151 0.98 0.94 -1.43
C ARG A 151 1.89 2.15 -1.66
N VAL A 152 2.10 2.98 -0.63
CA VAL A 152 3.09 4.07 -0.57
C VAL A 152 4.16 3.77 0.47
N VAL A 153 5.43 3.92 0.10
CA VAL A 153 6.58 3.69 0.98
C VAL A 153 7.52 4.90 0.93
N GLU A 154 7.83 5.45 2.10
CA GLU A 154 8.83 6.52 2.21
C GLU A 154 10.25 5.94 2.28
N ALA A 155 11.06 6.29 1.28
CA ALA A 155 12.45 5.89 1.17
C ALA A 155 13.36 6.62 2.15
N PRO A 156 14.58 6.09 2.43
CA PRO A 156 15.54 6.75 3.32
C PRO A 156 15.96 8.16 2.86
N ASP A 157 15.89 8.44 1.56
CA ASP A 157 16.17 9.75 0.98
C ASP A 157 14.95 10.71 1.04
N GLY A 158 13.83 10.26 1.61
CA GLY A 158 12.58 11.01 1.71
C GLY A 158 11.70 10.95 0.46
N THR A 159 12.14 10.31 -0.63
CA THR A 159 11.27 10.08 -1.79
C THR A 159 10.18 9.05 -1.48
N LEU A 160 9.11 9.05 -2.27
CA LEU A 160 7.94 8.21 -2.08
C LEU A 160 7.81 7.25 -3.25
N PHE A 161 7.83 5.96 -2.97
CA PHE A 161 7.44 4.93 -3.93
C PHE A 161 5.93 4.71 -3.85
N VAL A 162 5.24 4.60 -4.98
CA VAL A 162 3.83 4.21 -5.05
C VAL A 162 3.66 3.05 -6.03
N THR A 163 2.96 2.00 -5.59
CA THR A 163 2.63 0.84 -6.43
C THR A 163 1.32 1.07 -7.18
N LEU A 164 1.27 0.68 -8.45
CA LEU A 164 0.11 0.88 -9.34
C LEU A 164 -0.16 -0.42 -10.10
N GLY A 165 -1.39 -0.91 -10.01
CA GLY A 165 -1.81 -2.08 -10.79
C GLY A 165 -2.15 -1.75 -12.25
N ASP A 166 -2.31 -2.77 -13.08
CA ASP A 166 -2.62 -2.67 -14.51
C ASP A 166 -4.10 -2.29 -14.80
N ARG A 167 -4.91 -2.09 -13.76
CA ARG A 167 -6.36 -1.82 -13.83
C ARG A 167 -7.19 -2.89 -14.54
N GLY A 168 -6.62 -4.07 -14.79
CA GLY A 168 -7.19 -5.14 -15.59
C GLY A 168 -6.92 -5.02 -17.09
N ASP A 169 -6.26 -3.95 -17.55
CA ASP A 169 -5.83 -3.77 -18.92
C ASP A 169 -4.38 -4.25 -19.07
N ARG A 170 -4.23 -5.54 -19.34
CA ARG A 170 -2.93 -6.23 -19.26
C ARG A 170 -1.83 -5.56 -20.11
N PRO A 171 -2.06 -5.19 -21.39
CA PRO A 171 -1.02 -4.57 -22.21
C PRO A 171 -0.49 -3.24 -21.65
N SER A 172 -1.30 -2.50 -20.89
CA SER A 172 -0.90 -1.20 -20.33
C SER A 172 0.31 -1.29 -19.39
N ALA A 173 0.54 -2.46 -18.76
CA ALA A 173 1.72 -2.69 -17.92
C ALA A 173 3.06 -2.61 -18.67
N GLN A 174 3.03 -2.66 -20.01
CA GLN A 174 4.20 -2.47 -20.88
C GLN A 174 4.20 -1.10 -21.58
N ASP A 175 3.13 -0.31 -21.42
CA ASP A 175 3.02 1.01 -22.02
C ASP A 175 3.50 2.10 -21.04
N LEU A 176 4.73 2.53 -21.25
CA LEU A 176 5.40 3.56 -20.47
C LEU A 176 4.82 4.98 -20.66
N ALA A 177 3.89 5.18 -21.60
CA ALA A 177 3.14 6.43 -21.73
C ALA A 177 2.02 6.56 -20.68
N THR A 178 1.76 5.50 -19.91
CA THR A 178 0.80 5.45 -18.80
C THR A 178 1.47 5.07 -17.49
N HIS A 179 0.73 5.11 -16.38
CA HIS A 179 1.22 4.67 -15.07
C HIS A 179 0.74 3.26 -14.67
N MET A 180 0.03 2.57 -15.55
CA MET A 180 -0.61 1.30 -15.22
C MET A 180 0.43 0.19 -15.12
N GLY A 181 0.34 -0.65 -14.09
CA GLY A 181 1.28 -1.75 -13.88
C GLY A 181 2.71 -1.29 -13.60
N THR A 182 2.87 -0.20 -12.85
CA THR A 182 4.17 0.41 -12.54
C THR A 182 4.40 0.55 -11.03
N VAL A 183 5.67 0.73 -10.65
CA VAL A 183 6.02 1.44 -9.42
C VAL A 183 6.52 2.81 -9.85
N VAL A 184 6.00 3.87 -9.23
CA VAL A 184 6.47 5.24 -9.45
C VAL A 184 7.28 5.73 -8.25
N ARG A 185 8.17 6.70 -8.46
CA ARG A 185 8.94 7.40 -7.42
C ARG A 185 8.79 8.91 -7.60
N VAL A 186 8.34 9.59 -6.56
CA VAL A 186 8.13 11.05 -6.53
C VAL A 186 8.75 11.68 -5.28
N ASN A 187 9.06 12.97 -5.31
CA ASN A 187 9.42 13.72 -4.11
C ASN A 187 8.18 14.00 -3.26
N ARG A 188 8.37 14.35 -1.97
CA ARG A 188 7.27 14.68 -1.05
C ARG A 188 6.42 15.87 -1.49
N ASP A 189 6.97 16.75 -2.32
CA ASP A 189 6.26 17.90 -2.87
C ASP A 189 5.51 17.58 -4.19
N GLY A 190 5.70 16.38 -4.74
CA GLY A 190 5.16 15.92 -6.01
C GLY A 190 6.07 16.15 -7.22
N SER A 191 7.23 16.77 -7.03
CA SER A 191 8.22 16.90 -8.11
C SER A 191 8.87 15.55 -8.43
N ILE A 192 9.42 15.44 -9.63
CA ILE A 192 10.07 14.21 -10.10
C ILE A 192 11.54 14.22 -9.67
N PRO A 193 12.04 13.17 -8.99
CA PRO A 193 13.47 13.02 -8.72
C PRO A 193 14.28 13.01 -10.02
N ALA A 194 15.33 13.83 -10.09
CA ALA A 194 16.14 13.99 -11.31
C ALA A 194 16.89 12.71 -11.72
N ASP A 195 17.08 11.79 -10.77
CA ASP A 195 17.74 10.49 -10.94
C ASP A 195 16.76 9.34 -11.26
N ASN A 196 15.47 9.64 -11.52
CA ASN A 196 14.54 8.63 -12.01
C ASN A 196 14.98 8.09 -13.39
N PRO A 197 14.77 6.77 -13.65
CA PRO A 197 15.38 6.07 -14.78
C PRO A 197 14.89 6.53 -16.16
N PHE A 198 13.73 7.19 -16.23
CA PHE A 198 13.12 7.60 -17.50
C PHE A 198 13.01 9.12 -17.67
N VAL A 199 13.66 9.90 -16.81
CA VAL A 199 13.69 11.37 -16.96
C VAL A 199 14.31 11.75 -18.31
N GLY A 200 13.65 12.67 -19.02
CA GLY A 200 14.11 13.17 -20.32
C GLY A 200 13.80 12.26 -21.51
N GLN A 201 13.14 11.11 -21.32
CA GLN A 201 12.76 10.22 -22.41
C GLN A 201 11.39 10.61 -22.99
N ALA A 202 11.35 10.89 -24.30
CA ALA A 202 10.12 11.26 -24.98
C ALA A 202 9.11 10.10 -24.99
N GLY A 203 7.85 10.40 -24.65
CA GLY A 203 6.76 9.42 -24.65
C GLY A 203 6.73 8.51 -23.41
N VAL A 204 7.61 8.71 -22.42
CA VAL A 204 7.64 7.94 -21.18
C VAL A 204 7.27 8.82 -19.98
N ARG A 205 6.55 8.27 -19.01
CA ARG A 205 6.28 8.94 -17.74
C ARG A 205 7.55 8.96 -16.87
N PRO A 206 8.09 10.15 -16.56
CA PRO A 206 9.35 10.27 -15.82
C PRO A 206 9.22 9.87 -14.34
N GLU A 207 8.01 9.71 -13.81
CA GLU A 207 7.72 9.20 -12.48
C GLU A 207 8.01 7.69 -12.35
N ILE A 208 8.02 6.95 -13.46
CA ILE A 208 8.17 5.49 -13.44
C ILE A 208 9.54 5.10 -12.88
N TRP A 209 9.52 4.21 -11.90
CA TRP A 209 10.70 3.56 -11.34
C TRP A 209 10.89 2.15 -11.90
N SER A 210 9.81 1.37 -12.00
CA SER A 210 9.76 0.05 -12.65
C SER A 210 8.40 -0.19 -13.28
N TYR A 211 8.31 -1.15 -14.19
CA TYR A 211 7.08 -1.46 -14.94
C TYR A 211 6.94 -2.96 -15.17
N GLY A 212 5.84 -3.36 -15.82
CA GLY A 212 5.54 -4.77 -16.04
C GLY A 212 5.02 -5.47 -14.78
N HIS A 213 4.26 -4.76 -13.96
CA HIS A 213 3.57 -5.30 -12.78
C HIS A 213 2.08 -5.55 -13.07
N ARG A 214 1.48 -6.51 -12.38
CA ARG A 214 0.05 -6.81 -12.49
C ARG A 214 -0.78 -6.05 -11.46
N ASN A 215 -0.61 -6.38 -10.18
CA ASN A 215 -1.35 -5.75 -9.10
C ASN A 215 -0.57 -5.84 -7.77
N PRO A 216 0.38 -4.91 -7.54
CA PRO A 216 1.20 -4.92 -6.34
C PRO A 216 0.46 -4.40 -5.11
N GLN A 217 0.44 -5.20 -4.04
CA GLN A 217 -0.36 -4.95 -2.83
C GLN A 217 0.51 -4.68 -1.59
N GLY A 218 1.64 -5.39 -1.50
CA GLY A 218 2.65 -5.17 -0.46
C GLY A 218 3.85 -4.45 -1.03
N ALA A 219 4.39 -3.51 -0.26
CA ALA A 219 5.72 -2.96 -0.53
C ALA A 219 6.35 -2.50 0.78
N ASP A 220 7.65 -2.68 0.91
CA ASP A 220 8.44 -2.14 2.02
C ASP A 220 9.92 -2.07 1.65
N ILE A 221 10.70 -1.34 2.44
CA ILE A 221 12.14 -1.18 2.27
C ILE A 221 12.88 -2.03 3.30
N ASP A 222 13.82 -2.84 2.83
CA ASP A 222 14.66 -3.63 3.72
C ASP A 222 15.74 -2.78 4.42
N THR A 223 16.48 -3.40 5.34
CA THR A 223 17.54 -2.75 6.12
C THR A 223 18.71 -2.22 5.29
N ARG A 224 18.76 -2.53 3.99
CA ARG A 224 19.76 -2.02 3.04
C ARG A 224 19.20 -0.91 2.15
N GLY A 225 17.98 -0.43 2.41
CA GLY A 225 17.35 0.61 1.61
C GLY A 225 16.76 0.11 0.30
N ARG A 226 16.56 -1.21 0.12
CA ARG A 226 16.06 -1.78 -1.13
C ARG A 226 14.56 -2.03 -1.06
N LEU A 227 13.84 -1.64 -2.11
CA LEU A 227 12.39 -1.81 -2.23
C LEU A 227 12.04 -3.26 -2.58
N TRP A 228 11.20 -3.88 -1.76
CA TRP A 228 10.55 -5.16 -2.02
C TRP A 228 9.07 -4.94 -2.26
N VAL A 229 8.50 -5.68 -3.22
CA VAL A 229 7.08 -5.60 -3.57
C VAL A 229 6.50 -7.00 -3.63
N SER A 230 5.29 -7.20 -3.12
CA SER A 230 4.49 -8.40 -3.37
C SER A 230 3.28 -8.08 -4.23
N GLU A 231 2.97 -8.96 -5.19
CA GLU A 231 1.89 -8.72 -6.14
C GLU A 231 1.08 -9.98 -6.46
N HIS A 232 -0.21 -9.77 -6.75
CA HIS A 232 -1.10 -10.84 -7.16
C HIS A 232 -0.90 -11.19 -8.64
N GLY A 233 -0.62 -12.46 -8.92
CA GLY A 233 -0.59 -13.03 -10.26
C GLY A 233 -1.98 -13.27 -10.84
N ALA A 234 -2.04 -14.00 -11.97
CA ALA A 234 -3.31 -14.43 -12.57
C ALA A 234 -3.93 -15.59 -11.76
N LYS A 235 -4.23 -16.75 -12.37
CA LYS A 235 -4.58 -17.95 -11.60
C LYS A 235 -3.28 -18.58 -11.09
N GLY A 236 -2.91 -18.23 -9.86
CA GLY A 236 -1.58 -18.47 -9.31
C GLY A 236 -0.53 -17.52 -9.88
N GLY A 237 0.74 -17.73 -9.49
CA GLY A 237 1.86 -16.90 -9.93
C GLY A 237 1.98 -15.58 -9.19
N ASP A 238 1.57 -15.53 -7.91
CA ASP A 238 1.89 -14.39 -7.04
C ASP A 238 3.41 -14.29 -6.84
N GLU A 239 3.91 -13.06 -6.75
CA GLU A 239 5.33 -12.78 -6.75
C GLU A 239 5.77 -11.96 -5.52
N VAL A 240 7.06 -12.10 -5.19
CA VAL A 240 7.81 -11.20 -4.31
C VAL A 240 9.03 -10.75 -5.08
N ASN A 241 9.14 -9.46 -5.30
CA ASN A 241 10.04 -8.83 -6.25
C ASN A 241 10.98 -7.84 -5.55
N LEU A 242 12.27 -7.95 -5.81
CA LEU A 242 13.26 -6.94 -5.44
C LEU A 242 13.28 -5.88 -6.54
N VAL A 243 12.61 -4.76 -6.30
CA VAL A 243 12.37 -3.72 -7.30
C VAL A 243 13.65 -2.93 -7.58
N LYS A 244 13.95 -2.71 -8.86
CA LYS A 244 15.15 -2.02 -9.34
C LYS A 244 14.78 -0.91 -10.33
N PRO A 245 15.56 0.19 -10.37
CA PRO A 245 15.31 1.28 -11.31
C PRO A 245 15.35 0.78 -12.76
N GLY A 246 14.36 1.20 -13.55
CA GLY A 246 14.21 0.90 -14.98
C GLY A 246 13.84 -0.55 -15.29
N ALA A 247 13.69 -1.42 -14.28
CA ALA A 247 13.45 -2.83 -14.51
C ALA A 247 12.03 -3.12 -15.00
N ASN A 248 11.92 -4.09 -15.89
CA ASN A 248 10.66 -4.67 -16.36
C ASN A 248 10.41 -6.00 -15.64
N PHE A 249 9.29 -6.11 -14.95
CA PHE A 249 8.87 -7.32 -14.22
C PHE A 249 8.03 -8.28 -15.08
N GLY A 250 7.86 -7.96 -16.36
CA GLY A 250 7.45 -8.89 -17.40
C GLY A 250 5.95 -9.03 -17.61
N TRP A 251 5.09 -8.68 -16.65
CA TRP A 251 3.64 -8.78 -16.87
C TRP A 251 3.18 -7.87 -18.03
N PRO A 252 2.33 -8.35 -18.95
CA PRO A 252 1.72 -9.68 -19.01
C PRO A 252 2.44 -10.67 -19.93
N VAL A 253 3.59 -10.28 -20.48
CA VAL A 253 4.42 -11.06 -21.40
C VAL A 253 4.98 -12.30 -20.69
N ILE A 254 5.40 -12.16 -19.44
CA ILE A 254 5.87 -13.24 -18.57
C ILE A 254 4.94 -13.32 -17.36
N SER A 255 4.52 -14.53 -17.00
CA SER A 255 3.79 -14.81 -15.76
C SER A 255 4.02 -16.24 -15.32
N TYR A 256 4.17 -16.47 -14.02
CA TYR A 256 4.15 -17.82 -13.43
C TYR A 256 2.72 -18.37 -13.21
N GLY A 257 1.70 -17.57 -13.51
CA GLY A 257 0.29 -17.95 -13.42
C GLY A 257 -0.28 -18.51 -14.72
N THR A 258 -1.51 -19.02 -14.64
CA THR A 258 -2.32 -19.41 -15.82
C THR A 258 -3.48 -18.44 -16.02
N HIS A 259 -4.10 -18.44 -17.21
CA HIS A 259 -5.33 -17.68 -17.39
C HIS A 259 -6.47 -18.33 -16.59
N TYR A 260 -7.40 -17.52 -16.06
CA TYR A 260 -8.50 -18.03 -15.22
C TYR A 260 -9.45 -18.98 -15.98
N SER A 261 -9.53 -18.87 -17.32
CA SER A 261 -10.29 -19.81 -18.18
C SER A 261 -9.65 -21.19 -18.35
N GLY A 262 -8.42 -21.39 -17.85
CA GLY A 262 -7.65 -22.63 -18.06
C GLY A 262 -6.79 -22.63 -19.32
N GLU A 263 -6.90 -21.61 -20.17
CA GLU A 263 -5.94 -21.37 -21.25
C GLU A 263 -4.55 -21.10 -20.65
N LYS A 264 -3.50 -21.67 -21.25
CA LYS A 264 -2.13 -21.36 -20.86
C LYS A 264 -1.90 -19.87 -21.09
N SER A 265 -1.70 -19.07 -20.05
CA SER A 265 -1.18 -17.72 -20.24
C SER A 265 0.28 -17.79 -20.70
N VAL A 266 0.62 -16.76 -21.45
CA VAL A 266 1.87 -16.41 -22.14
C VAL A 266 3.14 -17.09 -21.63
N ARG A 267 3.96 -17.51 -22.61
CA ARG A 267 5.19 -18.32 -22.52
C ARG A 267 6.01 -18.08 -21.25
N GLU A 268 6.25 -19.16 -20.51
CA GLU A 268 7.44 -19.33 -19.69
C GLU A 268 8.66 -19.39 -20.62
N GLN A 269 9.08 -18.25 -21.18
CA GLN A 269 10.36 -18.14 -21.88
C GLN A 269 11.29 -17.27 -21.06
N ALA A 270 12.18 -17.94 -20.34
CA ALA A 270 13.43 -17.37 -19.87
C ALA A 270 14.23 -16.93 -21.12
N ASP A 271 13.95 -15.74 -21.63
CA ASP A 271 14.79 -15.11 -22.62
C ASP A 271 16.07 -14.61 -21.92
N PRO A 272 17.28 -15.00 -22.38
CA PRO A 272 18.55 -14.57 -21.81
C PRO A 272 18.74 -13.04 -21.76
N ALA A 273 18.01 -12.27 -22.57
CA ALA A 273 17.98 -10.81 -22.51
C ALA A 273 17.19 -10.26 -21.31
N TRP A 274 16.30 -11.06 -20.72
CA TRP A 274 15.47 -10.76 -19.53
C TRP A 274 16.15 -11.18 -18.23
N ASN A 275 17.47 -10.96 -18.19
CA ASN A 275 18.42 -11.60 -17.30
C ASN A 275 18.00 -11.59 -15.81
N SER A 276 17.38 -12.70 -15.37
CA SER A 276 17.53 -13.51 -14.14
C SER A 276 17.87 -12.88 -12.78
N ARG A 277 17.98 -11.56 -12.64
CA ARG A 277 18.37 -10.86 -11.41
C ARG A 277 17.28 -9.90 -10.89
N ALA A 278 16.15 -9.75 -11.58
CA ALA A 278 15.04 -8.88 -11.14
C ALA A 278 13.94 -9.66 -10.40
N CYS A 279 13.48 -10.79 -10.95
CA CYS A 279 12.55 -11.70 -10.28
C CYS A 279 13.30 -12.76 -9.45
N THR A 280 13.77 -12.40 -8.25
CA THR A 280 14.21 -13.41 -7.27
C THR A 280 13.03 -13.82 -6.40
N GLY A 281 12.06 -14.52 -6.97
CA GLY A 281 11.02 -15.20 -6.18
C GLY A 281 11.63 -16.36 -5.39
N ILE A 282 11.27 -16.48 -4.11
CA ILE A 282 11.58 -17.67 -3.29
C ILE A 282 10.89 -18.87 -3.94
N ARG A 283 11.62 -19.70 -4.68
CA ARG A 283 11.11 -20.97 -5.21
C ARG A 283 10.81 -21.90 -4.03
N ARG A 284 9.54 -22.02 -3.61
CA ARG A 284 9.11 -23.17 -2.81
C ARG A 284 9.07 -24.39 -3.74
N SER A 285 10.12 -25.19 -3.73
CA SER A 285 10.12 -26.50 -4.37
C SER A 285 9.08 -27.39 -3.70
N HIS A 286 7.86 -27.45 -4.24
CA HIS A 286 6.96 -28.56 -3.97
C HIS A 286 7.45 -29.74 -4.82
N ARG A 287 8.47 -30.45 -4.32
CA ARG A 287 8.61 -31.86 -4.67
C ARG A 287 7.41 -32.56 -4.02
N ARG A 288 6.43 -32.94 -4.84
CA ARG A 288 5.48 -33.98 -4.44
C ARG A 288 6.30 -35.26 -4.25
N ALA A 289 6.19 -35.86 -3.07
CA ALA A 289 6.47 -37.27 -2.89
C ALA A 289 5.37 -38.10 -3.57
#